data_AF-A0A923XVU1-F1
#
_entry.id   AF-A0A923XVU1-F1
#
_cell.length_a   1.000
_cell.length_b   1.000
_cell.length_c   1.000
_cell.angle_alpha   90.00
_cell.angle_beta   90.00
_cell.angle_gamma   90.00
#
_symmetry.space_group_name_H-M   'P 1'
#
loop_
_entity.id
_entity.type
_entity.pdbx_description
1 polymer ?
#
loop_
_entity_poly.entity_id
_entity_poly.type
_entity_poly.pdbx_seq_one_letter_code
_entity_poly.pdbx_strand_id
1 'polypeptide(L)' 'PKGDHLDNKETVAKIKLGRAWANKAGDRYKYFMVFDKNKREGSYTLGEVIELISKI' A
#
# COMPACT_ATOMS: atom_id res chain seq x y z
N PRO A 1 -13.78 5.53 20.80
CA PRO A 1 -13.71 5.57 19.32
C PRO A 1 -12.61 6.54 18.85
N LYS A 2 -11.38 6.05 18.74
CA LYS A 2 -10.21 6.85 18.35
C LYS A 2 -9.49 6.06 17.26
N GLY A 3 -9.77 6.36 16.00
CA GLY A 3 -9.19 5.65 14.86
C GLY A 3 -9.82 6.06 13.53
N ASP A 4 -11.14 5.99 13.41
CA ASP A 4 -11.86 6.13 12.14
C ASP A 4 -11.63 7.43 11.36
N HIS A 5 -11.41 8.56 12.04
CA HIS A 5 -11.27 9.86 11.37
C HIS A 5 -9.83 10.21 10.98
N LEU A 6 -8.82 9.63 11.65
CA LEU A 6 -7.39 9.82 11.32
C LEU A 6 -6.94 8.88 10.19
N ASP A 7 -7.63 7.74 10.07
CA ASP A 7 -7.29 6.65 9.16
C ASP A 7 -7.29 7.07 7.68
N ASN A 8 -8.13 8.03 7.27
CA ASN A 8 -8.32 8.30 5.84
C ASN A 8 -7.30 9.28 5.24
N LYS A 9 -6.87 10.32 5.97
CA LYS A 9 -5.94 11.32 5.42
C LYS A 9 -4.47 10.92 5.58
N GLU A 10 -4.10 10.37 6.74
CA GLU A 10 -2.73 9.95 7.00
C GLU A 10 -2.34 8.73 6.16
N THR A 11 -3.27 7.79 5.96
CA THR A 11 -3.02 6.60 5.14
C THR A 11 -2.79 6.96 3.68
N VAL A 12 -3.54 7.91 3.11
CA VAL A 12 -3.31 8.38 1.73
C VAL A 12 -1.94 9.06 1.59
N ALA A 13 -1.51 9.85 2.58
CA ALA A 13 -0.18 10.45 2.57
C ALA A 13 0.93 9.39 2.64
N LYS A 14 0.76 8.36 3.48
CA LYS A 14 1.70 7.22 3.59
C LYS A 14 1.77 6.40 2.30
N ILE A 15 0.64 6.15 1.63
CA ILE A 15 0.60 5.46 0.33
C ILE A 15 1.39 6.26 -0.72
N LYS A 16 1.15 7.57 -0.80
CA LYS A 16 1.85 8.46 -1.75
C LYS A 16 3.36 8.48 -1.48
N LEU A 17 3.76 8.57 -0.21
CA LEU A 17 5.17 8.56 0.18
C LEU A 17 5.84 7.22 -0.19
N GLY A 18 5.21 6.09 0.13
CA GLY A 18 5.72 4.76 -0.21
C GLY A 18 5.88 4.57 -1.73
N ARG A 19 4.94 5.08 -2.53
CA ARG A 19 5.05 5.09 -4.00
C ARG A 19 6.21 5.97 -4.49
N ALA A 20 6.39 7.15 -3.92
CA ALA A 20 7.50 8.04 -4.28
C ALA A 20 8.86 7.38 -3.97
N TRP A 21 8.97 6.67 -2.85
CA TRP A 21 10.16 5.90 -2.49
C TRP A 21 10.42 4.75 -3.45
N ALA A 22 9.37 3.99 -3.82
CA ALA A 22 9.48 2.91 -4.80
C ALA A 22 9.96 3.41 -6.17
N ASN A 23 9.38 4.52 -6.65
CA ASN A 23 9.79 5.16 -7.90
C ASN A 23 11.26 5.62 -7.87
N LYS A 24 11.75 6.07 -6.70
CA LYS A 24 13.14 6.48 -6.53
C LYS A 24 14.12 5.31 -6.39
N ALA A 25 13.68 4.19 -5.83
CA ALA A 25 14.51 2.99 -5.64
C ALA A 25 14.83 2.24 -6.95
N GLY A 26 14.11 2.55 -8.03
CA GLY A 26 14.25 1.92 -9.35
C GLY A 26 13.60 0.54 -9.41
N ASP A 27 13.70 -0.12 -10.57
CA ASP A 27 12.93 -1.34 -10.88
C ASP A 27 13.30 -2.58 -10.07
N ARG A 28 14.39 -2.52 -9.29
CA ARG A 28 14.84 -3.63 -8.45
C ARG A 28 14.01 -3.83 -7.18
N TYR A 29 13.14 -2.88 -6.85
CA TYR A 29 12.30 -2.94 -5.65
C TYR A 29 10.84 -2.65 -6.00
N LYS A 30 9.94 -3.44 -5.43
CA LYS A 30 8.49 -3.23 -5.53
C LYS A 30 7.93 -2.96 -4.13
N TYR A 31 7.15 -1.89 -4.01
CA TYR A 31 6.51 -1.50 -2.75
C TYR A 31 5.03 -1.88 -2.78
N PHE A 32 4.58 -2.60 -1.76
CA PHE A 32 3.18 -2.96 -1.56
C PHE A 32 2.74 -2.51 -0.17
N MET A 33 1.67 -1.73 -0.10
CA MET A 33 0.98 -1.47 1.16
C MET A 33 -0.17 -2.45 1.28
N VAL A 34 -0.16 -3.28 2.32
CA VAL A 34 -1.07 -4.43 2.46
C VAL A 34 -1.98 -4.24 3.67
N PHE A 35 -3.28 -4.47 3.48
CA PHE A 35 -4.29 -4.43 4.53
C PHE A 35 -4.98 -5.80 4.67
N ASP A 36 -5.28 -6.19 5.91
CA ASP A 36 -6.06 -7.40 6.22
C ASP A 36 -7.56 -7.20 5.88
N LYS A 37 -8.12 -6.04 6.24
CA LYS A 37 -9.51 -5.65 5.99
C LYS A 37 -9.57 -4.19 5.56
N ASN A 38 -10.62 -3.81 4.82
CA ASN A 38 -10.89 -2.43 4.39
C ASN A 38 -9.72 -1.80 3.60
N LYS A 39 -9.24 -2.47 2.54
CA LYS A 39 -8.20 -1.91 1.67
C LYS A 39 -8.61 -0.52 1.15
N ARG A 40 -7.65 0.40 1.11
CA ARG A 40 -7.84 1.76 0.58
C ARG A 40 -7.41 1.81 -0.89
N GLU A 41 -7.90 2.81 -1.61
CA GLU A 41 -7.50 3.04 -3.00
C GLU A 41 -5.98 3.14 -3.13
N GLY A 42 -5.40 2.29 -3.97
CA GLY A 42 -3.96 2.23 -4.20
C GLY A 42 -3.16 1.36 -3.21
N SER A 43 -3.84 0.57 -2.38
CA SER A 43 -3.27 -0.49 -1.54
C SER A 43 -3.80 -1.87 -1.96
N TYR A 44 -3.23 -2.92 -1.38
CA TYR A 44 -3.53 -4.32 -1.71
C TYR A 44 -4.03 -5.08 -0.48
N THR A 45 -4.78 -6.15 -0.70
CA THR A 45 -4.96 -7.20 0.30
C THR A 45 -3.81 -8.21 0.25
N LEU A 46 -3.67 -9.02 1.29
CA LEU A 46 -2.67 -10.09 1.32
C LEU A 46 -2.80 -11.04 0.12
N GLY A 47 -4.04 -11.43 -0.23
CA GLY A 47 -4.31 -12.28 -1.38
C GLY A 47 -3.83 -11.66 -2.70
N GLU A 48 -4.13 -10.37 -2.92
CA GLU A 48 -3.71 -9.66 -4.14
C GLU A 48 -2.19 -9.57 -4.26
N VAL A 49 -1.47 -9.38 -3.15
CA VAL A 49 0.01 -9.36 -3.19
C VAL A 49 0.57 -10.74 -3.52
N ILE A 50 0.01 -11.81 -2.97
CA ILE A 50 0.45 -13.18 -3.28
C ILE A 50 0.25 -13.46 -4.79
N GLU A 51 -0.90 -13.09 -5.35
CA GLU A 51 -1.17 -13.24 -6.79
C GLU A 51 -0.23 -12.40 -7.66
N LEU A 52 0.12 -11.19 -7.23
CA LEU A 52 1.06 -10.33 -7.95
C LEU A 52 2.46 -10.91 -7.93
N ILE A 53 2.95 -11.34 -6.77
CA ILE A 53 4.29 -11.94 -6.63
C ILE A 53 4.38 -13.23 -7.45
N SER A 54 3.31 -14.02 -7.53
CA SER A 54 3.28 -15.22 -8.37
C SER A 54 3.40 -14.94 -9.87
N LYS A 55 3.26 -13.69 -10.32
CA LYS A 55 3.32 -13.27 -11.73
C LYS A 55 4.58 -12.47 -12.07
N ILE A 56 5.46 -12.23 -11.09
CA ILE A 56 6.77 -11.59 -11.25
C ILE A 56 7.80 -12.68 -11.54
#